data_AF-A0A7Y5VKR4-F1
#
_entry.id   AF-A0A7Y5VKR4-F1
#
_cell.length_a   1.000
_cell.length_b   1.000
_cell.length_c   1.000
_cell.angle_alpha   90.00
_cell.angle_beta   90.00
_cell.angle_gamma   90.00
#
_symmetry.space_group_name_H-M   'P 1'
#
loop_
_entity.id
_entity.type
_entity.pdbx_description
1 polymer ?
#
loop_
_entity_poly.entity_id
_entity_poly.type
_entity_poly.pdbx_seq_one_letter_code
_entity_poly.pdbx_strand_id
1 'polypeptide(L)'
;MILLFHPRAVKPRSRRLPLAVLALAAVLEGREEYEIVDGNVDDDPLGTLLSLIDKHRVELLGVSVMPGPQMAAGMEVCREIRKLRPHVPIV
;
A
#
# COMPACT_ATOMS: atom_id res chain seq x y z
N MET A 1 -4.22 -12.67 -3.60
CA MET A 1 -3.90 -11.32 -4.14
C MET A 1 -2.93 -10.60 -3.22
N ILE A 2 -1.93 -9.93 -3.80
CA ILE A 2 -0.93 -9.10 -3.11
C ILE A 2 -1.35 -7.63 -3.17
N LEU A 3 -1.34 -6.92 -2.04
CA LEU A 3 -1.51 -5.47 -2.03
C LEU A 3 -0.16 -4.78 -1.93
N LEU A 4 0.15 -3.87 -2.86
CA LEU A 4 1.35 -3.03 -2.83
C LEU A 4 0.96 -1.60 -2.46
N PHE A 5 1.34 -1.18 -1.27
CA PHE A 5 1.04 0.15 -0.74
C PHE A 5 2.25 1.06 -0.80
N HIS A 6 2.08 2.22 -1.43
CA HIS A 6 3.01 3.33 -1.38
C HIS A 6 2.41 4.44 -0.51
N PRO A 7 2.88 4.64 0.74
CA PRO A 7 2.35 5.67 1.61
C PRO A 7 2.61 7.07 1.05
N ARG A 8 1.76 8.02 1.43
CA ARG A 8 1.89 9.42 1.03
C ARG A 8 3.26 9.96 1.45
N ALA A 9 4.08 10.34 0.48
CA ALA A 9 5.42 10.87 0.69
C ALA A 9 5.49 12.38 0.42
N VAL A 10 4.59 12.90 -0.41
CA VAL A 10 4.67 14.26 -0.94
C VAL A 10 3.31 14.95 -0.97
N LYS A 11 3.33 16.28 -1.11
CA LYS A 11 2.11 17.07 -1.38
C LYS A 11 1.58 16.74 -2.79
N PRO A 12 0.27 16.88 -3.04
CA PRO A 12 -0.34 16.60 -4.35
C PRO A 12 0.38 17.22 -5.55
N ARG A 13 0.84 18.48 -5.43
CA ARG A 13 1.59 19.19 -6.49
C ARG A 13 2.99 18.63 -6.79
N SER A 14 3.49 17.71 -5.98
CA SER A 14 4.84 17.14 -6.05
C SER A 14 4.81 15.62 -6.25
N ARG A 15 3.63 15.07 -6.61
CA ARG A 15 3.44 13.64 -6.92
C ARG A 15 4.48 13.17 -7.92
N ARG A 16 5.11 12.04 -7.61
CA ARG A 16 6.01 11.31 -8.51
C ARG A 16 5.48 9.89 -8.62
N LEU A 17 5.85 9.20 -9.69
CA LEU A 17 5.52 7.79 -9.84
C LEU A 17 6.13 6.97 -8.67
N PRO A 18 5.38 6.01 -8.10
CA PRO A 18 5.86 5.20 -6.99
C PRO A 18 6.75 4.05 -7.51
N LEU A 19 7.94 4.40 -8.00
CA LEU A 19 8.80 3.50 -8.78
C LEU A 19 9.16 2.18 -8.05
N ALA A 20 9.29 2.21 -6.73
CA ALA A 20 9.61 1.00 -5.95
C ALA A 20 8.51 -0.07 -6.05
N VAL A 21 7.23 0.31 -5.90
CA VAL A 21 6.12 -0.66 -6.04
C VAL A 21 5.85 -1.00 -7.50
N LEU A 22 6.07 -0.07 -8.43
CA LEU A 22 5.98 -0.36 -9.87
C LEU A 22 7.01 -1.38 -10.33
N ALA A 23 8.23 -1.34 -9.78
CA ALA A 23 9.26 -2.33 -10.08
C ALA A 23 8.88 -3.73 -9.58
N LEU A 24 8.25 -3.82 -8.40
CA LEU A 24 7.71 -5.09 -7.89
C LEU A 24 6.54 -5.59 -8.74
N ALA A 25 5.60 -4.71 -9.07
CA ALA A 25 4.47 -5.00 -9.94
C ALA A 25 4.89 -5.57 -11.30
N ALA A 26 5.92 -4.99 -11.92
CA ALA A 26 6.46 -5.50 -13.19
C ALA A 26 7.00 -6.95 -13.10
N VAL A 27 7.44 -7.39 -11.92
CA VAL A 27 7.87 -8.78 -11.68
C VAL A 27 6.67 -9.70 -11.41
N LEU A 28 5.63 -9.18 -10.77
CA LEU A 28 4.40 -9.92 -10.45
C LEU A 28 3.45 -10.06 -11.65
N GLU A 29 3.53 -9.14 -12.61
CA GLU A 29 2.65 -9.07 -13.79
C GLU A 29 2.59 -10.42 -14.54
N GLY A 30 1.37 -10.92 -14.74
CA GLY A 30 1.12 -12.22 -15.36
C GLY A 30 1.50 -13.44 -14.52
N ARG A 31 1.95 -13.27 -13.27
CA ARG A 31 2.33 -14.35 -12.35
C ARG A 31 1.45 -14.40 -11.10
N GLU A 32 1.13 -13.24 -10.54
CA GLU A 32 0.33 -13.10 -9.33
C GLU A 32 -0.71 -11.99 -9.51
N GLU A 33 -1.88 -12.15 -8.89
CA GLU A 33 -2.83 -11.05 -8.77
C GLU A 33 -2.33 -10.02 -7.77
N TYR A 34 -2.26 -8.76 -8.18
CA TYR A 34 -1.86 -7.67 -7.30
C TYR A 34 -2.65 -6.40 -7.58
N GLU A 35 -2.70 -5.52 -6.58
CA GLU A 35 -3.24 -4.17 -6.69
C GLU A 35 -2.29 -3.16 -6.05
N ILE A 36 -2.18 -1.97 -6.66
CA ILE A 36 -1.34 -0.88 -6.14
C ILE A 36 -2.23 0.20 -5.54
N VAL A 37 -1.97 0.53 -4.28
CA VAL A 37 -2.56 1.71 -3.62
C VAL A 37 -1.48 2.77 -3.46
N ASP A 38 -1.58 3.87 -4.21
CA ASP A 38 -0.69 5.02 -4.10
C ASP A 38 -1.33 6.13 -3.26
N GLY A 39 -0.89 6.24 -2.01
CA GLY A 39 -1.37 7.26 -1.07
C GLY A 39 -1.00 8.70 -1.48
N ASN A 40 -0.16 8.91 -2.49
CA ASN A 40 0.02 10.24 -3.05
C ASN A 40 -1.18 10.67 -3.91
N VAL A 41 -1.88 9.74 -4.56
CA VAL A 41 -3.02 10.00 -5.45
C VAL A 41 -4.36 9.71 -4.76
N ASP A 42 -4.42 8.64 -3.98
CA ASP A 42 -5.58 8.29 -3.15
C ASP A 42 -5.67 9.22 -1.92
N ASP A 43 -6.86 9.77 -1.70
CA ASP A 43 -7.16 10.64 -0.56
C ASP A 43 -7.58 9.87 0.69
N ASP A 44 -7.99 8.61 0.56
CA ASP A 44 -8.27 7.69 1.67
C ASP A 44 -7.65 6.29 1.42
N PRO A 45 -6.31 6.18 1.43
CA PRO A 45 -5.65 4.90 1.19
C PRO A 45 -6.00 3.84 2.25
N LEU A 46 -6.32 4.22 3.49
CA LEU A 46 -6.72 3.27 4.52
C LEU A 46 -8.09 2.64 4.20
N GLY A 47 -9.08 3.47 3.84
CA GLY A 47 -10.39 2.99 3.42
C GLY A 47 -10.32 2.09 2.19
N THR A 48 -9.52 2.48 1.18
CA THR A 48 -9.28 1.67 -0.03
C THR A 48 -8.67 0.32 0.33
N LEU A 49 -7.60 0.29 1.14
CA LEU A 49 -6.96 -0.95 1.57
C LEU A 49 -7.91 -1.86 2.34
N LEU A 50 -8.69 -1.32 3.29
CA LEU A 50 -9.68 -2.09 4.03
C LEU A 50 -10.75 -2.67 3.10
N SER A 51 -11.24 -1.88 2.13
CA SER A 51 -12.22 -2.35 1.16
C SER A 51 -11.68 -3.49 0.30
N LEU A 52 -10.43 -3.41 -0.15
CA LEU A 52 -9.78 -4.46 -0.92
C LEU A 52 -9.56 -5.73 -0.08
N ILE A 53 -9.13 -5.59 1.17
CA ILE A 53 -8.98 -6.71 2.11
C ILE A 53 -10.31 -7.41 2.36
N ASP A 54 -11.41 -6.67 2.43
CA ASP A 54 -12.73 -7.25 2.70
C ASP A 54 -13.35 -7.94 1.48
N LYS A 55 -13.05 -7.45 0.27
CA LYS A 55 -13.60 -7.98 -0.99
C LYS A 55 -12.81 -9.16 -1.55
N HIS A 56 -11.53 -9.26 -1.22
CA HIS A 56 -10.61 -10.21 -1.83
C HIS A 56 -9.86 -11.00 -0.77
N ARG A 57 -9.42 -12.21 -1.13
CA ARG A 57 -8.47 -12.96 -0.31
C ARG A 57 -7.08 -12.35 -0.47
N VAL A 58 -6.77 -11.39 0.41
CA VAL A 58 -5.45 -10.74 0.47
C VAL A 58 -4.48 -11.62 1.24
N GLU A 59 -3.35 -11.92 0.61
CA GLU A 59 -2.31 -12.80 1.17
C GLU A 59 -1.26 -12.02 1.96
N LEU A 60 -0.96 -10.79 1.52
CA LEU A 60 -0.09 -9.87 2.21
C LEU A 60 -0.32 -8.42 1.76
N LEU A 61 0.05 -7.50 2.63
CA LEU A 61 0.21 -6.08 2.35
C LEU A 61 1.69 -5.73 2.36
N GLY A 62 2.27 -5.50 1.17
CA GLY A 62 3.63 -5.00 1.02
C GLY A 62 3.65 -3.48 1.08
N VAL A 63 4.47 -2.91 1.96
CA VAL A 63 4.51 -1.47 2.22
C VAL A 63 5.88 -0.90 1.88
N SER A 64 5.94 -0.08 0.83
CA SER A 64 7.19 0.56 0.43
C SER A 64 7.37 1.91 1.13
N VAL A 65 8.25 1.96 2.14
CA VAL A 65 8.59 3.18 2.88
C VAL A 65 10.04 3.59 2.69
N MET A 66 10.25 4.90 2.56
CA MET A 66 11.51 5.57 2.82
C MET A 66 11.43 6.31 4.16
N PRO A 67 12.57 6.59 4.82
CA PRO A 67 12.59 7.39 6.04
C PRO A 67 11.90 8.76 5.89
N GLY A 68 11.42 9.31 7.01
CA GLY A 68 10.78 10.62 7.06
C GLY A 68 9.25 10.56 6.99
N PRO A 69 8.58 11.56 6.38
CA PRO A 69 7.11 11.66 6.38
C PRO A 69 6.41 10.41 5.83
N GLN A 70 7.01 9.74 4.85
CA GLN A 70 6.46 8.52 4.28
C GLN A 70 6.40 7.37 5.29
N MET A 71 7.44 7.21 6.12
CA MET A 71 7.45 6.21 7.19
C MET A 71 6.34 6.48 8.22
N ALA A 72 6.14 7.74 8.62
CA ALA A 72 5.08 8.10 9.56
C ALA A 72 3.69 7.76 8.99
N ALA A 73 3.40 8.17 7.75
CA ALA A 73 2.15 7.85 7.06
C ALA A 73 1.96 6.33 6.90
N GLY A 74 3.01 5.59 6.55
CA GLY A 74 2.99 4.14 6.47
C GLY A 74 2.68 3.48 7.81
N MET A 75 3.34 3.92 8.89
CA MET A 75 3.13 3.39 10.24
C MET A 75 1.70 3.63 10.75
N GLU A 76 1.11 4.79 10.45
CA GLU A 76 -0.28 5.09 10.80
C GLU A 76 -1.25 4.10 10.14
N VAL A 77 -1.14 3.91 8.83
CA VAL A 77 -1.97 2.95 8.09
C VAL A 77 -1.73 1.52 8.59
N CYS A 78 -0.47 1.10 8.72
CA CYS A 78 -0.13 -0.25 9.19
C CYS A 78 -0.68 -0.54 10.60
N ARG A 79 -0.69 0.46 11.49
CA ARG A 79 -1.25 0.32 12.84
C ARG A 79 -2.74 0.01 12.79
N GLU A 80 -3.50 0.76 11.99
CA GLU A 80 -4.94 0.54 11.86
C GLU A 80 -5.26 -0.79 11.14
N ILE A 81 -4.50 -1.15 10.10
CA ILE A 81 -4.64 -2.47 9.46
C ILE A 81 -4.37 -3.59 10.45
N ARG A 82 -3.30 -3.53 11.27
CA ARG A 82 -3.04 -4.55 12.30
C ARG A 82 -4.16 -4.66 13.32
N LYS A 83 -4.78 -3.54 13.68
CA LYS A 83 -5.91 -3.51 14.62
C LYS A 83 -7.19 -4.11 14.02
N LEU A 84 -7.50 -3.77 12.77
CA LEU A 84 -8.78 -4.11 12.13
C LEU A 84 -8.73 -5.45 11.39
N ARG A 85 -7.58 -5.82 10.84
CA ARG A 85 -7.35 -7.01 10.00
C ARG A 85 -6.04 -7.71 10.41
N PRO A 86 -5.92 -8.17 11.67
CA PRO A 86 -4.68 -8.76 12.20
C PRO A 86 -4.21 -10.02 11.48
N HIS A 87 -5.08 -10.65 10.69
CA HIS A 87 -4.75 -11.84 9.90
C HIS A 87 -3.96 -11.53 8.62
N VAL A 88 -3.94 -10.27 8.16
CA VAL A 88 -3.18 -9.86 6.97
C VAL A 88 -1.72 -9.60 7.37
N PRO A 89 -0.75 -10.37 6.85
CA PRO A 89 0.66 -10.08 7.04
C PRO A 89 1.02 -8.73 6.41
N ILE A 90 1.82 -7.93 7.11
CA ILE A 90 2.37 -6.67 6.60
C ILE A 90 3.88 -6.85 6.45
N VAL A 91 4.38 -6.62 5.24
CA VAL A 91 5.80 -6.77 4.84
C VAL A 91 6.38 -5.41 4.45
#